data_AF-A0AAU0V9V4-F1
#
_entry.id   AF-A0AAU0V9V4-F1
#
_cell.length_a   1.000
_cell.length_b   1.000
_cell.length_c   1.000
_cell.angle_alpha   90.00
_cell.angle_beta   90.00
_cell.angle_gamma   90.00
#
_symmetry.space_group_name_H-M   'P 1'
#
loop_
_entity.id
_entity.type
_entity.pdbx_description
1 polymer ?
#
loop_
_entity_poly.entity_id
_entity_poly.type
_entity_poly.pdbx_seq_one_letter_code
_entity_poly.pdbx_strand_id
1 'polypeptide(L)'
;MSESLLRALLAPTIDSETRKPVLGHLRFDHAEILGDAGFDRVTVRGKVSFRHTKVRGNVRFVRAEIGGSAEFNDARIEGSAFFGHTKIGSVLSGMPGSVNRRSVSFNGAEIRSVVGFAHAEISGDVVFVRAKIGGELQFNGAEIGGNVLFRYTAIGWGATFRGAVFRSATEVGTLVCKDAVDLSEATFESGVTIEASARAVICRRTRWASTATLRLRFAKVDLSNAFMEYPVSVSAHPRPFARGGGEMAEPEVPGPLVRVTSLRGVDAAHLVLADVDLSRCRFAGAIHLDQLRMEGRCPFAAVPSGIHRRGLWPVRWTPRRILAEEQHWRTHTTSAAGWTPSQSGEPPEPAALAPIYRQLRKAFEDSKDEPGAADFYYGEMEMRRLNRDTPRAERALLAAYWAASGYGLRASRAMGLLLVSMTTTVLVMMLWGLPKDDPKPESTGTLNGPRITITTDTPDPVNPDGPLLKRLSTDRFEKSLQVVINSVVFRSSGQDLTTGGTYIEMGSRLAEPALLGLAVLAVRGRLKR
;
A
#
# COMPACT_ATOMS: atom_id res chain seq x y z
N MET A 1 -32.61 -18.73 44.39
CA MET A 1 -31.60 -18.95 45.46
C MET A 1 -31.09 -17.60 45.96
N SER A 2 -30.95 -17.41 47.27
CA SER A 2 -30.35 -16.20 47.88
C SER A 2 -28.83 -16.34 48.03
N GLU A 3 -28.12 -15.22 48.17
CA GLU A 3 -26.67 -15.22 48.43
C GLU A 3 -26.33 -15.94 49.74
N SER A 4 -27.15 -15.77 50.79
CA SER A 4 -26.98 -16.45 52.08
C SER A 4 -27.03 -17.97 51.95
N LEU A 5 -27.96 -18.49 51.14
CA LEU A 5 -28.08 -19.92 50.86
C LEU A 5 -26.87 -20.44 50.08
N LEU A 6 -26.39 -19.69 49.08
CA LEU A 6 -25.18 -20.05 48.33
C LEU A 6 -23.95 -20.16 49.25
N ARG A 7 -23.75 -19.19 50.16
CA ARG A 7 -22.65 -19.22 51.13
C ARG A 7 -22.76 -20.42 52.07
N ALA A 8 -23.97 -20.74 52.54
CA ALA A 8 -24.21 -21.90 53.39
C ALA A 8 -23.90 -23.22 52.66
N LEU A 9 -24.19 -23.32 51.36
CA LEU A 9 -23.88 -24.50 50.55
C LEU A 9 -22.38 -24.68 50.28
N LEU A 10 -21.60 -23.59 50.22
CA LEU A 10 -20.16 -23.64 50.00
C LEU A 10 -19.36 -23.92 51.29
N ALA A 11 -19.86 -23.49 52.45
CA ALA A 11 -19.21 -23.67 53.75
C ALA A 11 -18.74 -25.11 54.07
N PRO A 12 -19.54 -26.19 53.85
CA PRO A 12 -19.12 -27.55 54.15
C PRO A 12 -18.07 -28.11 53.17
N THR A 13 -17.81 -27.42 52.06
CA THR A 13 -16.86 -27.87 51.03
C THR A 13 -15.47 -27.28 51.19
N ILE A 14 -15.23 -26.55 52.27
CA ILE A 14 -13.93 -25.94 52.58
C ILE A 14 -12.96 -27.04 52.99
N ASP A 15 -11.92 -27.19 52.17
CA ASP A 15 -10.81 -28.10 52.44
C ASP A 15 -9.95 -27.56 53.59
N SER A 16 -9.60 -28.44 54.54
CA SER A 16 -8.92 -28.07 55.79
C SER A 16 -7.48 -27.59 55.59
N GLU A 17 -6.80 -28.06 54.54
CA GLU A 17 -5.40 -27.72 54.25
C GLU A 17 -5.30 -26.39 53.48
N THR A 18 -6.12 -26.26 52.43
CA THR A 18 -6.08 -25.10 51.52
C THR A 18 -6.96 -23.95 51.98
N ARG A 19 -7.88 -24.18 52.93
CA ARG A 19 -8.92 -23.25 53.39
C ARG A 19 -9.75 -22.66 52.23
N LYS A 20 -9.95 -23.44 51.17
CA LYS A 20 -10.71 -23.06 49.98
C LYS A 20 -11.85 -24.06 49.73
N PRO A 21 -12.99 -23.63 49.19
CA PRO A 21 -14.04 -24.56 48.76
C PRO A 21 -13.55 -25.41 47.58
N VAL A 22 -13.61 -26.73 47.71
CA VAL A 22 -13.23 -27.68 46.65
C VAL A 22 -14.46 -28.46 46.18
N LEU A 23 -14.79 -28.34 44.90
CA LEU A 23 -15.98 -28.92 44.27
C LEU A 23 -15.61 -29.84 43.11
N GLY A 24 -16.41 -30.88 42.89
CA GLY A 24 -16.31 -31.75 41.72
C GLY A 24 -16.80 -31.04 40.45
N HIS A 25 -18.10 -30.79 40.38
CA HIS A 25 -18.74 -30.02 39.31
C HIS A 25 -19.65 -28.96 39.92
N LEU A 26 -19.82 -27.83 39.24
CA LEU A 26 -20.73 -26.75 39.65
C LEU A 26 -21.76 -26.51 38.55
N ARG A 27 -23.04 -26.79 38.84
CA ARG A 27 -24.13 -26.65 37.86
C ARG A 27 -25.27 -25.82 38.45
N PHE A 28 -25.55 -24.70 37.82
CA PHE A 28 -26.66 -23.79 38.10
C PHE A 28 -27.58 -23.59 36.89
N ASP A 29 -27.57 -24.54 35.95
CA ASP A 29 -28.40 -24.49 34.75
C ASP A 29 -29.87 -24.21 35.12
N HIS A 30 -30.49 -23.23 34.45
CA HIS A 30 -31.87 -22.76 34.67
C HIS A 30 -32.15 -22.16 36.06
N ALA A 31 -31.14 -21.93 36.89
CA ALA A 31 -31.35 -21.35 38.21
C ALA A 31 -31.70 -19.85 38.13
N GLU A 32 -32.48 -19.36 39.10
CA GLU A 32 -32.65 -17.93 39.36
C GLU A 32 -31.97 -17.57 40.68
N ILE A 33 -30.98 -16.67 40.61
CA ILE A 33 -30.22 -16.14 41.74
C ILE A 33 -30.64 -14.69 41.95
N LEU A 34 -31.29 -14.42 43.08
CA LEU A 34 -31.93 -13.12 43.36
C LEU A 34 -30.93 -12.02 43.79
N GLY A 35 -29.68 -12.39 44.06
CA GLY A 35 -28.60 -11.48 44.47
C GLY A 35 -27.28 -11.86 43.84
N ASP A 36 -26.18 -11.61 44.53
CA ASP A 36 -24.83 -11.93 44.04
C ASP A 36 -24.55 -13.44 44.08
N ALA A 37 -23.90 -13.94 43.02
CA ALA A 37 -23.39 -15.30 42.92
C ALA A 37 -21.86 -15.28 43.05
N GLY A 38 -21.38 -15.45 44.28
CA GLY A 38 -19.95 -15.40 44.61
C GLY A 38 -19.29 -16.77 44.71
N PHE A 39 -18.26 -16.98 43.90
CA PHE A 39 -17.41 -18.19 43.85
C PHE A 39 -15.92 -17.82 43.94
N ASP A 40 -15.61 -16.75 44.65
CA ASP A 40 -14.24 -16.27 44.83
C ASP A 40 -13.39 -17.35 45.52
N ARG A 41 -12.19 -17.61 44.97
CA ARG A 41 -11.21 -18.59 45.49
C ARG A 41 -11.71 -20.04 45.53
N VAL A 42 -12.81 -20.37 44.86
CA VAL A 42 -13.30 -21.75 44.73
C VAL A 42 -12.41 -22.54 43.78
N THR A 43 -12.15 -23.80 44.10
CA THR A 43 -11.51 -24.77 43.20
C THR A 43 -12.55 -25.78 42.72
N VAL A 44 -12.88 -25.77 41.43
CA VAL A 44 -13.77 -26.74 40.78
C VAL A 44 -12.92 -27.67 39.94
N ARG A 45 -12.83 -28.96 40.29
CA ARG A 45 -12.01 -29.94 39.54
C ARG A 45 -12.55 -30.20 38.13
N GLY A 46 -13.87 -30.17 37.99
CA GLY A 46 -14.60 -30.40 36.75
C GLY A 46 -15.12 -29.11 36.12
N LYS A 47 -16.35 -29.17 35.63
CA LYS A 47 -16.99 -28.10 34.84
C LYS A 47 -17.85 -27.18 35.70
N VAL A 48 -17.95 -25.93 35.25
CA VAL A 48 -18.87 -24.91 35.76
C VAL A 48 -19.92 -24.60 34.67
N SER A 49 -21.20 -24.65 35.01
CA SER A 49 -22.31 -24.46 34.05
C SER A 49 -23.39 -23.55 34.63
N PHE A 50 -23.68 -22.47 33.91
CA PHE A 50 -24.68 -21.44 34.19
C PHE A 50 -25.65 -21.28 33.01
N ARG A 51 -25.93 -22.36 32.28
CA ARG A 51 -26.74 -22.26 31.06
C ARG A 51 -28.17 -21.87 31.40
N HIS A 52 -28.72 -20.88 30.70
CA HIS A 52 -30.04 -20.31 30.97
C HIS A 52 -30.23 -19.81 32.41
N THR A 53 -29.15 -19.50 33.14
CA THR A 53 -29.25 -18.97 34.51
C THR A 53 -29.58 -17.48 34.48
N LYS A 54 -30.42 -17.03 35.42
CA LYS A 54 -30.70 -15.61 35.66
C LYS A 54 -30.07 -15.18 36.98
N VAL A 55 -29.20 -14.19 36.96
CA VAL A 55 -28.56 -13.63 38.16
C VAL A 55 -28.90 -12.14 38.25
N ARG A 56 -29.60 -11.71 39.30
CA ARG A 56 -29.95 -10.29 39.50
C ARG A 56 -28.75 -9.46 39.99
N GLY A 57 -27.85 -10.07 40.74
CA GLY A 57 -26.64 -9.44 41.23
C GLY A 57 -25.41 -9.71 40.36
N ASN A 58 -24.23 -9.53 40.96
CA ASN A 58 -22.94 -9.79 40.33
C ASN A 58 -22.60 -11.28 40.33
N VAL A 59 -21.85 -11.72 39.33
CA VAL A 59 -21.21 -13.04 39.31
C VAL A 59 -19.71 -12.87 39.51
N ARG A 60 -19.14 -13.55 40.52
CA ARG A 60 -17.72 -13.40 40.88
C ARG A 60 -17.01 -14.74 40.93
N PHE A 61 -15.89 -14.85 40.23
CA PHE A 61 -14.97 -15.98 40.21
C PHE A 61 -13.53 -15.54 40.55
N VAL A 62 -13.37 -14.50 41.35
CA VAL A 62 -12.06 -13.88 41.57
C VAL A 62 -11.11 -14.88 42.24
N ARG A 63 -9.96 -15.15 41.60
CA ARG A 63 -8.98 -16.17 42.00
C ARG A 63 -9.54 -17.60 42.08
N ALA A 64 -10.62 -17.90 41.35
CA ALA A 64 -11.15 -19.26 41.24
C ALA A 64 -10.29 -20.11 40.30
N GLU A 65 -10.29 -21.42 40.52
CA GLU A 65 -9.60 -22.40 39.69
C GLU A 65 -10.60 -23.42 39.17
N ILE A 66 -10.82 -23.45 37.85
CA ILE A 66 -11.76 -24.34 37.17
C ILE A 66 -10.94 -25.29 36.30
N GLY A 67 -10.91 -26.57 36.64
CA GLY A 67 -10.17 -27.60 35.90
C GLY A 67 -10.77 -27.90 34.53
N GLY A 68 -12.10 -27.75 34.38
CA GLY A 68 -12.85 -27.98 33.15
C GLY A 68 -13.27 -26.72 32.40
N SER A 69 -14.40 -26.81 31.69
CA SER A 69 -15.05 -25.68 30.99
C SER A 69 -15.91 -24.85 31.94
N ALA A 70 -16.08 -23.57 31.59
CA ALA A 70 -17.04 -22.66 32.20
C ALA A 70 -18.02 -22.17 31.13
N GLU A 71 -19.30 -22.50 31.28
CA GLU A 71 -20.34 -22.31 30.27
C GLU A 71 -21.42 -21.37 30.79
N PHE A 72 -21.68 -20.28 30.05
CA PHE A 72 -22.67 -19.25 30.39
C PHE A 72 -23.71 -19.04 29.28
N ASN A 73 -23.84 -19.99 28.35
CA ASN A 73 -24.77 -19.87 27.22
C ASN A 73 -26.18 -19.47 27.70
N ASP A 74 -26.72 -18.40 27.11
CA ASP A 74 -28.03 -17.82 27.43
C ASP A 74 -28.20 -17.42 28.92
N ALA A 75 -27.10 -17.25 29.66
CA ALA A 75 -27.13 -16.69 30.99
C ALA A 75 -27.40 -15.19 30.92
N ARG A 76 -28.30 -14.72 31.77
CA ARG A 76 -28.59 -13.29 31.93
C ARG A 76 -28.07 -12.84 33.28
N ILE A 77 -27.06 -11.98 33.26
CA ILE A 77 -26.55 -11.34 34.46
C ILE A 77 -27.01 -9.90 34.42
N GLU A 78 -27.85 -9.53 35.38
CA GLU A 78 -28.22 -8.15 35.54
C GLU A 78 -27.04 -7.37 36.12
N GLY A 79 -26.24 -7.91 37.04
CA GLY A 79 -25.00 -7.30 37.58
C GLY A 79 -23.75 -7.37 36.68
N SER A 80 -22.58 -7.15 37.26
CA SER A 80 -21.28 -7.29 36.57
C SER A 80 -20.71 -8.70 36.74
N ALA A 81 -19.88 -9.14 35.79
CA ALA A 81 -19.21 -10.45 35.84
C ALA A 81 -17.69 -10.28 36.00
N PHE A 82 -17.14 -10.86 37.08
CA PHE A 82 -15.74 -10.70 37.45
C PHE A 82 -14.98 -12.03 37.46
N PHE A 83 -14.03 -12.16 36.54
CA PHE A 83 -13.13 -13.32 36.38
C PHE A 83 -11.67 -12.95 36.70
N GLY A 84 -11.47 -12.00 37.61
CA GLY A 84 -10.13 -11.52 37.96
C GLY A 84 -9.24 -12.65 38.51
N HIS A 85 -8.06 -12.84 37.95
CA HIS A 85 -7.11 -13.91 38.32
C HIS A 85 -7.71 -15.32 38.31
N THR A 86 -8.78 -15.55 37.54
CA THR A 86 -9.38 -16.89 37.38
C THR A 86 -8.49 -17.75 36.50
N LYS A 87 -8.35 -19.04 36.85
CA LYS A 87 -7.72 -20.04 35.99
C LYS A 87 -8.78 -20.98 35.43
N ILE A 88 -8.83 -21.13 34.12
CA ILE A 88 -9.75 -22.04 33.43
C ILE A 88 -8.94 -23.01 32.58
N GLY A 89 -9.02 -24.29 32.92
CA GLY A 89 -8.27 -25.37 32.28
C GLY A 89 -8.73 -25.70 30.86
N SER A 90 -9.90 -25.22 30.45
CA SER A 90 -10.48 -25.48 29.13
C SER A 90 -11.15 -24.23 28.54
N VAL A 91 -12.36 -24.37 27.98
CA VAL A 91 -13.12 -23.34 27.27
C VAL A 91 -13.95 -22.49 28.23
N LEU A 92 -14.00 -21.19 27.96
CA LEU A 92 -14.95 -20.25 28.53
C LEU A 92 -15.92 -19.82 27.42
N SER A 93 -17.20 -20.18 27.51
CA SER A 93 -18.17 -19.98 26.41
C SER A 93 -19.48 -19.34 26.84
N GLY A 94 -20.13 -18.69 25.88
CA GLY A 94 -21.45 -18.10 26.02
C GLY A 94 -21.46 -16.93 26.98
N MET A 95 -20.53 -15.98 26.82
CA MET A 95 -20.44 -14.88 27.78
C MET A 95 -21.79 -14.19 27.98
N PRO A 96 -22.18 -13.98 29.26
CA PRO A 96 -23.53 -13.58 29.61
C PRO A 96 -23.85 -12.22 29.04
N GLY A 97 -25.09 -12.06 28.59
CA GLY A 97 -25.63 -10.73 28.30
C GLY A 97 -25.64 -9.89 29.59
N SER A 98 -25.13 -8.66 29.50
CA SER A 98 -25.08 -7.70 30.62
C SER A 98 -25.98 -6.51 30.31
N VAL A 99 -26.99 -6.33 31.16
CA VAL A 99 -27.99 -5.27 31.02
C VAL A 99 -27.65 -4.08 31.93
N ASN A 100 -27.82 -2.85 31.43
CA ASN A 100 -27.63 -1.58 32.15
C ASN A 100 -26.18 -1.20 32.54
N ARG A 101 -25.30 -0.98 31.53
CA ARG A 101 -23.93 -0.42 31.68
C ARG A 101 -23.03 -1.17 32.66
N ARG A 102 -23.15 -2.50 32.72
CA ARG A 102 -22.34 -3.33 33.62
C ARG A 102 -21.27 -4.10 32.86
N SER A 103 -20.12 -4.21 33.50
CA SER A 103 -18.88 -4.59 32.83
C SER A 103 -18.52 -6.06 33.08
N VAL A 104 -17.76 -6.62 32.15
CA VAL A 104 -17.17 -7.96 32.25
C VAL A 104 -15.64 -7.81 32.35
N SER A 105 -15.04 -8.35 33.41
CA SER A 105 -13.60 -8.16 33.67
C SER A 105 -12.84 -9.49 33.78
N PHE A 106 -11.73 -9.58 33.07
CA PHE A 106 -10.81 -10.73 33.02
C PHE A 106 -9.40 -10.38 33.50
N ASN A 107 -9.29 -9.41 34.42
CA ASN A 107 -7.99 -8.89 34.86
C ASN A 107 -7.11 -10.01 35.46
N GLY A 108 -5.98 -10.30 34.82
CA GLY A 108 -5.05 -11.35 35.23
C GLY A 108 -5.57 -12.77 35.05
N ALA A 109 -6.66 -12.98 34.31
CA ALA A 109 -7.21 -14.31 34.06
C ALA A 109 -6.29 -15.14 33.15
N GLU A 110 -6.21 -16.44 33.41
CA GLU A 110 -5.48 -17.41 32.59
C GLU A 110 -6.46 -18.48 32.08
N ILE A 111 -6.83 -18.40 30.80
CA ILE A 111 -7.72 -19.36 30.14
C ILE A 111 -6.91 -20.17 29.14
N ARG A 112 -6.89 -21.49 29.28
CA ARG A 112 -6.03 -22.37 28.45
C ARG A 112 -6.52 -22.47 27.00
N SER A 113 -7.82 -22.37 26.76
CA SER A 113 -8.43 -22.59 25.44
C SER A 113 -9.17 -21.35 24.96
N VAL A 114 -10.34 -21.53 24.32
CA VAL A 114 -11.15 -20.48 23.70
C VAL A 114 -11.93 -19.68 24.73
N VAL A 115 -12.05 -18.38 24.48
CA VAL A 115 -12.98 -17.48 25.19
C VAL A 115 -14.02 -16.95 24.19
N GLY A 116 -15.29 -17.26 24.40
CA GLY A 116 -16.38 -16.96 23.46
C GLY A 116 -17.43 -15.99 24.00
N PHE A 117 -17.58 -14.87 23.29
CA PHE A 117 -18.59 -13.81 23.42
C PHE A 117 -19.51 -13.75 22.18
N ALA A 118 -19.59 -14.83 21.39
CA ALA A 118 -20.40 -14.83 20.18
C ALA A 118 -21.86 -14.46 20.52
N HIS A 119 -22.41 -13.48 19.79
CA HIS A 119 -23.76 -12.94 20.00
C HIS A 119 -24.04 -12.39 21.41
N ALA A 120 -23.01 -12.07 22.19
CA ALA A 120 -23.19 -11.47 23.51
C ALA A 120 -23.62 -10.01 23.38
N GLU A 121 -24.63 -9.61 24.15
CA GLU A 121 -25.06 -8.23 24.30
C GLU A 121 -24.51 -7.65 25.61
N ILE A 122 -23.48 -6.81 25.52
CA ILE A 122 -22.80 -6.25 26.68
C ILE A 122 -22.95 -4.74 26.65
N SER A 123 -23.79 -4.21 27.55
CA SER A 123 -24.03 -2.77 27.63
C SER A 123 -22.89 -1.96 28.27
N GLY A 124 -22.00 -2.60 29.04
CA GLY A 124 -20.85 -1.98 29.70
C GLY A 124 -19.50 -2.30 29.05
N ASP A 125 -18.42 -2.13 29.81
CA ASP A 125 -17.07 -2.37 29.31
C ASP A 125 -16.69 -3.85 29.36
N VAL A 126 -15.89 -4.31 28.41
CA VAL A 126 -15.20 -5.61 28.46
C VAL A 126 -13.71 -5.36 28.66
N VAL A 127 -13.16 -5.81 29.78
CA VAL A 127 -11.81 -5.43 30.20
C VAL A 127 -10.91 -6.65 30.37
N PHE A 128 -9.80 -6.66 29.64
CA PHE A 128 -8.72 -7.63 29.74
C PHE A 128 -7.42 -6.91 30.08
N VAL A 129 -7.02 -6.96 31.35
CA VAL A 129 -5.72 -6.44 31.79
C VAL A 129 -4.82 -7.60 32.19
N ARG A 130 -3.67 -7.77 31.55
CA ARG A 130 -2.72 -8.88 31.83
C ARG A 130 -3.35 -10.27 31.72
N ALA A 131 -4.38 -10.42 30.89
CA ALA A 131 -5.03 -11.69 30.65
C ALA A 131 -4.20 -12.55 29.68
N LYS A 132 -4.20 -13.87 29.89
CA LYS A 132 -3.59 -14.84 28.99
C LYS A 132 -4.66 -15.79 28.47
N ILE A 133 -4.84 -15.80 27.16
CA ILE A 133 -5.78 -16.69 26.48
C ILE A 133 -4.93 -17.62 25.61
N GLY A 134 -4.90 -18.91 25.95
CA GLY A 134 -4.11 -19.91 25.22
C GLY A 134 -4.71 -20.28 23.86
N GLY A 135 -6.02 -20.08 23.68
CA GLY A 135 -6.77 -20.34 22.44
C GLY A 135 -7.15 -19.07 21.67
N GLU A 136 -8.32 -19.13 21.03
CA GLU A 136 -8.93 -18.02 20.29
C GLU A 136 -9.84 -17.16 21.18
N LEU A 137 -9.93 -15.86 20.89
CA LEU A 137 -10.90 -14.95 21.50
C LEU A 137 -11.97 -14.58 20.47
N GLN A 138 -13.23 -14.92 20.73
CA GLN A 138 -14.32 -14.80 19.76
C GLN A 138 -15.38 -13.79 20.24
N PHE A 139 -15.69 -12.80 19.42
CA PHE A 139 -16.73 -11.77 19.60
C PHE A 139 -17.67 -11.70 18.39
N ASN A 140 -17.80 -12.79 17.65
CA ASN A 140 -18.56 -12.81 16.40
C ASN A 140 -20.04 -12.44 16.65
N GLY A 141 -20.52 -11.40 15.97
CA GLY A 141 -21.86 -10.86 16.13
C GLY A 141 -22.17 -10.29 17.53
N ALA A 142 -21.16 -10.00 18.35
CA ALA A 142 -21.36 -9.40 19.66
C ALA A 142 -21.72 -7.91 19.55
N GLU A 143 -22.59 -7.43 20.43
CA GLU A 143 -22.92 -6.02 20.56
C GLU A 143 -22.35 -5.46 21.86
N ILE A 144 -21.48 -4.46 21.74
CA ILE A 144 -20.76 -3.88 22.87
C ILE A 144 -21.07 -2.39 22.95
N GLY A 145 -21.79 -2.03 24.01
CA GLY A 145 -22.17 -0.66 24.32
C GLY A 145 -21.04 0.15 24.95
N GLY A 146 -20.13 -0.48 25.69
CA GLY A 146 -18.96 0.16 26.31
C GLY A 146 -17.66 -0.04 25.53
N ASN A 147 -16.53 0.11 26.24
CA ASN A 147 -15.19 -0.08 25.69
C ASN A 147 -14.77 -1.54 25.72
N VAL A 148 -13.93 -1.95 24.76
CA VAL A 148 -13.24 -3.24 24.78
C VAL A 148 -11.75 -3.00 25.03
N LEU A 149 -11.39 -2.97 26.30
CA LEU A 149 -10.06 -2.60 26.72
C LEU A 149 -9.15 -3.82 26.85
N PHE A 150 -8.23 -3.96 25.91
CA PHE A 150 -7.08 -4.85 26.03
C PHE A 150 -5.89 -4.06 26.56
N ARG A 151 -5.32 -4.48 27.69
CA ARG A 151 -4.03 -3.96 28.18
C ARG A 151 -3.16 -5.13 28.56
N TYR A 152 -2.05 -5.30 27.86
CA TYR A 152 -1.14 -6.41 28.12
C TYR A 152 -1.79 -7.79 27.99
N THR A 153 -2.69 -7.95 27.01
CA THR A 153 -3.39 -9.22 26.80
C THR A 153 -2.69 -10.04 25.74
N ALA A 154 -2.36 -11.29 26.07
CA ALA A 154 -1.71 -12.24 25.17
C ALA A 154 -2.71 -13.29 24.70
N ILE A 155 -2.87 -13.41 23.39
CA ILE A 155 -3.76 -14.37 22.72
C ILE A 155 -2.89 -15.35 21.94
N GLY A 156 -3.03 -16.64 22.27
CA GLY A 156 -2.21 -17.72 21.75
C GLY A 156 -2.48 -18.05 20.29
N TRP A 157 -3.68 -17.75 19.78
CA TRP A 157 -4.09 -17.95 18.39
C TRP A 157 -4.61 -16.63 17.79
N GLY A 158 -5.88 -16.58 17.41
CA GLY A 158 -6.53 -15.42 16.77
C GLY A 158 -7.54 -14.72 17.68
N ALA A 159 -7.93 -13.51 17.30
CA ALA A 159 -9.05 -12.78 17.88
C ALA A 159 -10.04 -12.43 16.77
N THR A 160 -11.28 -12.91 16.86
CA THR A 160 -12.32 -12.69 15.85
C THR A 160 -13.43 -11.81 16.39
N PHE A 161 -13.77 -10.74 15.66
CA PHE A 161 -14.81 -9.77 15.97
C PHE A 161 -15.77 -9.64 14.78
N ARG A 162 -16.01 -10.75 14.08
CA ARG A 162 -16.70 -10.71 12.80
C ARG A 162 -18.15 -10.26 13.00
N GLY A 163 -18.57 -9.20 12.31
CA GLY A 163 -19.92 -8.66 12.47
C GLY A 163 -20.21 -8.05 13.84
N ALA A 164 -19.18 -7.80 14.67
CA ALA A 164 -19.37 -7.17 15.98
C ALA A 164 -19.72 -5.68 15.84
N VAL A 165 -20.53 -5.17 16.75
CA VAL A 165 -20.94 -3.76 16.79
C VAL A 165 -20.37 -3.10 18.04
N PHE A 166 -19.59 -2.04 17.84
CA PHE A 166 -18.99 -1.24 18.89
C PHE A 166 -19.62 0.15 18.89
N ARG A 167 -20.49 0.41 19.87
CA ARG A 167 -21.27 1.67 19.91
C ARG A 167 -20.49 2.84 20.51
N SER A 168 -19.64 2.57 21.49
CA SER A 168 -18.87 3.61 22.20
C SER A 168 -17.44 3.18 22.53
N ALA A 169 -16.88 2.24 21.76
CA ALA A 169 -15.51 1.81 21.95
C ALA A 169 -14.53 2.91 21.51
N THR A 170 -13.77 3.42 22.47
CA THR A 170 -12.74 4.45 22.24
C THR A 170 -11.34 3.86 22.03
N GLU A 171 -11.10 2.70 22.61
CA GLU A 171 -9.81 2.03 22.59
C GLU A 171 -10.04 0.51 22.47
N VAL A 172 -9.40 -0.11 21.49
CA VAL A 172 -9.18 -1.56 21.41
C VAL A 172 -7.67 -1.74 21.60
N GLY A 173 -7.28 -1.78 22.87
CA GLY A 173 -5.92 -1.51 23.31
C GLY A 173 -4.88 -2.58 22.93
N THR A 174 -3.73 -2.52 23.60
CA THR A 174 -2.50 -3.26 23.30
C THR A 174 -2.66 -4.79 23.36
N LEU A 175 -3.09 -5.36 22.25
CA LEU A 175 -3.27 -6.79 22.09
C LEU A 175 -2.05 -7.40 21.40
N VAL A 176 -1.55 -8.51 21.95
CA VAL A 176 -0.55 -9.35 21.29
C VAL A 176 -1.23 -10.66 20.89
N CYS A 177 -1.40 -10.83 19.59
CA CYS A 177 -2.07 -11.97 18.97
C CYS A 177 -1.05 -12.72 18.11
N LYS A 178 -0.87 -14.03 18.35
CA LYS A 178 0.13 -14.78 17.57
C LYS A 178 -0.25 -14.99 16.12
N ASP A 179 -1.56 -14.98 15.81
CA ASP A 179 -2.08 -15.19 14.47
C ASP A 179 -2.79 -13.93 13.93
N ALA A 180 -4.11 -13.97 13.74
CA ALA A 180 -4.87 -12.89 13.11
C ALA A 180 -5.85 -12.19 14.06
N VAL A 181 -6.03 -10.88 13.86
CA VAL A 181 -7.18 -10.12 14.36
C VAL A 181 -8.15 -9.89 13.22
N ASP A 182 -9.32 -10.50 13.29
CA ASP A 182 -10.35 -10.39 12.26
C ASP A 182 -11.47 -9.44 12.70
N LEU A 183 -11.51 -8.27 12.08
CA LEU A 183 -12.52 -7.21 12.23
C LEU A 183 -13.50 -7.19 11.05
N SER A 184 -13.57 -8.27 10.27
CA SER A 184 -14.42 -8.31 9.07
C SER A 184 -15.89 -8.07 9.42
N GLU A 185 -16.58 -7.24 8.65
CA GLU A 185 -17.99 -6.90 8.83
C GLU A 185 -18.30 -6.20 10.18
N ALA A 186 -17.28 -5.86 10.98
CA ALA A 186 -17.47 -5.12 12.23
C ALA A 186 -17.87 -3.67 11.96
N THR A 187 -18.64 -3.09 12.88
CA THR A 187 -19.08 -1.68 12.82
C THR A 187 -18.58 -0.93 14.05
N PHE A 188 -17.88 0.19 13.82
CA PHE A 188 -17.46 1.12 14.86
C PHE A 188 -18.24 2.43 14.70
N GLU A 189 -19.13 2.71 15.65
CA GLU A 189 -19.97 3.92 15.66
C GLU A 189 -19.27 5.13 16.27
N SER A 190 -18.26 4.89 17.12
CA SER A 190 -17.45 5.92 17.77
C SER A 190 -15.99 5.87 17.30
N GLY A 191 -15.28 6.98 17.52
CA GLY A 191 -13.87 7.06 17.16
C GLY A 191 -13.03 6.09 18.00
N VAL A 192 -12.14 5.33 17.35
CA VAL A 192 -11.43 4.21 18.00
C VAL A 192 -9.93 4.21 17.70
N THR A 193 -9.14 3.95 18.73
CA THR A 193 -7.71 3.60 18.58
C THR A 193 -7.52 2.10 18.76
N ILE A 194 -6.93 1.45 17.75
CA ILE A 194 -6.62 0.02 17.79
C ILE A 194 -5.10 -0.14 17.84
N GLU A 195 -4.59 -0.76 18.91
CA GLU A 195 -3.16 -1.02 19.09
C GLU A 195 -2.90 -2.53 19.10
N ALA A 196 -2.32 -3.07 18.03
CA ALA A 196 -2.20 -4.52 17.88
C ALA A 196 -0.86 -4.98 17.32
N SER A 197 -0.30 -6.01 17.95
CA SER A 197 0.82 -6.80 17.43
C SER A 197 0.27 -8.17 16.98
N ALA A 198 0.18 -8.38 15.67
CA ALA A 198 -0.42 -9.58 15.07
C ALA A 198 0.23 -9.92 13.73
N ARG A 199 0.11 -11.18 13.25
CA ARG A 199 0.57 -11.54 11.89
C ARG A 199 -0.35 -11.01 10.81
N ALA A 200 -1.64 -10.90 11.09
CA ALA A 200 -2.62 -10.35 10.18
C ALA A 200 -3.69 -9.52 10.91
N VAL A 201 -4.15 -8.46 10.26
CA VAL A 201 -5.30 -7.66 10.67
C VAL A 201 -6.25 -7.58 9.48
N ILE A 202 -7.41 -8.19 9.61
CA ILE A 202 -8.37 -8.35 8.50
C ILE A 202 -9.55 -7.41 8.77
N CYS A 203 -9.70 -6.39 7.94
CA CYS A 203 -10.73 -5.37 8.04
C CYS A 203 -11.64 -5.39 6.80
N ARG A 204 -12.10 -6.59 6.40
CA ARG A 204 -12.92 -6.74 5.19
C ARG A 204 -14.35 -6.30 5.45
N ARG A 205 -14.90 -5.41 4.63
CA ARG A 205 -16.26 -4.88 4.82
C ARG A 205 -16.48 -4.27 6.22
N THR A 206 -15.42 -3.81 6.88
CA THR A 206 -15.54 -3.11 8.16
C THR A 206 -16.11 -1.72 7.91
N ARG A 207 -17.03 -1.28 8.77
CA ARG A 207 -17.66 0.05 8.70
C ARG A 207 -17.10 0.95 9.79
N TRP A 208 -16.47 2.03 9.39
CA TRP A 208 -15.95 3.08 10.27
C TRP A 208 -16.87 4.30 10.16
N ALA A 209 -17.81 4.44 11.09
CA ALA A 209 -18.73 5.58 11.16
C ALA A 209 -18.15 6.76 11.97
N SER A 210 -16.87 6.69 12.33
CA SER A 210 -16.11 7.75 12.99
C SER A 210 -14.61 7.59 12.69
N THR A 211 -13.78 8.46 13.26
CA THR A 211 -12.33 8.41 13.04
C THR A 211 -11.71 7.16 13.62
N ALA A 212 -10.77 6.53 12.90
CA ALA A 212 -10.09 5.35 13.40
C ALA A 212 -8.58 5.47 13.25
N THR A 213 -7.85 5.01 14.27
CA THR A 213 -6.38 5.00 14.26
C THR A 213 -5.90 3.59 14.56
N LEU A 214 -5.38 2.91 13.54
CA LEU A 214 -4.81 1.57 13.65
C LEU A 214 -3.28 1.71 13.76
N ARG A 215 -2.74 1.42 14.94
CA ARG A 215 -1.31 1.37 15.21
C ARG A 215 -0.91 -0.09 15.31
N LEU A 216 -0.21 -0.57 14.29
CA LEU A 216 0.00 -1.99 14.10
C LEU A 216 1.48 -2.36 14.16
N ARG A 217 1.74 -3.61 14.54
CA ARG A 217 3.06 -4.24 14.53
C ARG A 217 2.97 -5.63 13.93
N PHE A 218 3.93 -5.94 13.07
CA PHE A 218 4.12 -7.20 12.32
C PHE A 218 2.98 -7.63 11.38
N ALA A 219 1.97 -6.77 11.20
CA ALA A 219 0.70 -7.15 10.60
C ALA A 219 0.66 -7.02 9.08
N LYS A 220 0.13 -8.04 8.42
CA LYS A 220 -0.46 -7.94 7.08
C LYS A 220 -1.89 -7.41 7.21
N VAL A 221 -2.18 -6.26 6.61
CA VAL A 221 -3.47 -5.58 6.71
C VAL A 221 -4.28 -5.78 5.44
N ASP A 222 -5.52 -6.24 5.55
CA ASP A 222 -6.45 -6.35 4.43
C ASP A 222 -7.66 -5.44 4.69
N LEU A 223 -7.81 -4.38 3.90
CA LEU A 223 -8.91 -3.41 4.03
C LEU A 223 -10.00 -3.63 2.96
N SER A 224 -10.02 -4.78 2.28
CA SER A 224 -10.89 -4.97 1.11
C SER A 224 -12.36 -4.65 1.41
N ASN A 225 -12.93 -3.72 0.65
CA ASN A 225 -14.30 -3.22 0.77
C ASN A 225 -14.63 -2.59 2.13
N ALA A 226 -13.63 -2.14 2.89
CA ALA A 226 -13.87 -1.34 4.09
C ALA A 226 -14.53 -0.01 3.71
N PHE A 227 -15.51 0.40 4.50
CA PHE A 227 -16.24 1.64 4.32
C PHE A 227 -15.83 2.65 5.40
N MET A 228 -15.38 3.83 4.97
CA MET A 228 -14.84 4.87 5.84
C MET A 228 -15.66 6.14 5.65
N GLU A 229 -16.49 6.51 6.63
CA GLU A 229 -17.24 7.78 6.61
C GLU A 229 -16.37 8.96 7.07
N TYR A 230 -15.31 8.65 7.82
CA TYR A 230 -14.40 9.61 8.42
C TYR A 230 -12.95 9.13 8.23
N PRO A 231 -11.96 10.01 8.45
CA PRO A 231 -10.55 9.65 8.34
C PRO A 231 -10.15 8.42 9.16
N VAL A 232 -9.55 7.44 8.48
CA VAL A 232 -8.94 6.24 9.06
C VAL A 232 -7.45 6.25 8.76
N SER A 233 -6.63 6.13 9.81
CA SER A 233 -5.18 6.03 9.68
C SER A 233 -4.71 4.61 9.99
N VAL A 234 -3.79 4.10 9.17
CA VAL A 234 -3.09 2.82 9.41
C VAL A 234 -1.59 3.12 9.45
N SER A 235 -0.97 2.83 10.58
CA SER A 235 0.43 3.15 10.83
C SER A 235 1.21 1.96 11.36
N ALA A 236 2.46 1.83 10.91
CA ALA A 236 3.42 0.93 11.55
C ALA A 236 4.00 1.57 12.81
N HIS A 237 3.91 0.89 13.95
CA HIS A 237 4.52 1.37 15.18
C HIS A 237 5.90 0.74 15.38
N PRO A 238 7.01 1.51 15.51
CA PRO A 238 8.37 0.94 15.50
C PRO A 238 8.80 0.29 16.82
N ARG A 239 8.28 0.75 17.97
CA ARG A 239 8.61 0.22 19.30
C ARG A 239 7.47 -0.65 19.85
N PRO A 240 7.77 -1.64 20.70
CA PRO A 240 6.74 -2.35 21.46
C PRO A 240 5.88 -1.35 22.24
N PHE A 241 4.60 -1.67 22.42
CA PHE A 241 3.69 -0.83 23.19
C PHE A 241 4.06 -0.89 24.68
N ALA A 242 4.92 0.03 25.13
CA ALA A 242 5.36 0.12 26.52
C ALA A 242 4.61 1.27 27.23
N ARG A 243 3.62 0.95 28.07
CA ARG A 243 2.96 1.94 28.94
C ARG A 243 2.82 1.43 30.38
N GLY A 244 3.94 1.42 31.12
CA GLY A 244 3.95 1.24 32.58
C GLY A 244 3.80 -0.19 33.14
N GLY A 245 4.35 -1.23 32.50
CA GLY A 245 4.19 -2.58 33.06
C GLY A 245 4.98 -3.76 32.48
N GLY A 246 6.09 -3.53 31.75
CA GLY A 246 6.95 -4.57 31.18
C GLY A 246 6.69 -4.86 29.70
N GLU A 247 7.73 -5.33 28.99
CA GLU A 247 7.64 -5.75 27.59
C GLU A 247 6.98 -7.14 27.50
N MET A 248 5.96 -7.29 26.65
CA MET A 248 5.39 -8.60 26.34
C MET A 248 6.13 -9.23 25.18
N ALA A 249 6.26 -10.56 25.19
CA ALA A 249 6.83 -11.30 24.07
C ALA A 249 5.93 -11.15 22.83
N GLU A 250 6.40 -10.35 21.88
CA GLU A 250 5.74 -10.17 20.58
C GLU A 250 6.07 -11.33 19.65
N PRO A 251 5.22 -11.62 18.66
CA PRO A 251 5.56 -12.62 17.65
C PRO A 251 6.82 -12.19 16.89
N GLU A 252 7.83 -13.07 16.85
CA GLU A 252 8.98 -12.90 15.96
C GLU A 252 8.51 -13.10 14.51
N VAL A 253 8.31 -11.99 13.78
CA VAL A 253 7.93 -12.04 12.37
C VAL A 253 9.06 -11.44 11.53
N PRO A 254 9.75 -12.25 10.70
CA PRO A 254 10.71 -11.71 9.73
C PRO A 254 9.95 -10.95 8.62
N GLY A 255 10.28 -9.68 8.41
CA GLY A 255 9.68 -8.87 7.34
C GLY A 255 9.46 -7.39 7.69
N PRO A 256 8.75 -6.63 6.83
CA PRO A 256 8.35 -5.27 7.17
C PRO A 256 7.44 -5.27 8.40
N LEU A 257 7.49 -4.21 9.20
CA LEU A 257 6.67 -4.11 10.41
C LEU A 257 5.18 -4.17 10.05
N VAL A 258 4.71 -3.44 9.05
CA VAL A 258 3.31 -3.53 8.62
C VAL A 258 3.25 -3.50 7.11
N ARG A 259 2.40 -4.32 6.51
CA ARG A 259 2.19 -4.39 5.07
C ARG A 259 0.71 -4.35 4.75
N VAL A 260 0.28 -3.40 3.93
CA VAL A 260 -1.10 -3.42 3.38
C VAL A 260 -1.13 -4.34 2.17
N THR A 261 -2.09 -5.26 2.17
CA THR A 261 -2.22 -6.33 1.16
C THR A 261 -3.28 -6.01 0.12
N SER A 262 -4.34 -5.30 0.48
CA SER A 262 -5.43 -4.97 -0.43
C SER A 262 -6.22 -3.74 0.04
N LEU A 263 -6.50 -2.87 -0.92
CA LEU A 263 -7.41 -1.72 -0.84
C LEU A 263 -8.58 -1.86 -1.84
N ARG A 264 -8.79 -3.05 -2.40
CA ARG A 264 -9.87 -3.29 -3.37
C ARG A 264 -11.22 -2.86 -2.79
N GLY A 265 -11.96 -2.03 -3.52
CA GLY A 265 -13.30 -1.58 -3.12
C GLY A 265 -13.31 -0.54 -1.99
N VAL A 266 -12.15 0.00 -1.61
CA VAL A 266 -12.04 1.07 -0.59
C VAL A 266 -12.13 2.43 -1.27
N ASP A 267 -12.83 3.37 -0.63
CA ASP A 267 -12.70 4.79 -0.92
C ASP A 267 -11.47 5.35 -0.19
N ALA A 268 -10.44 5.69 -0.95
CA ALA A 268 -9.17 6.13 -0.40
C ALA A 268 -9.17 7.62 0.03
N ALA A 269 -10.26 8.37 -0.19
CA ALA A 269 -10.36 9.78 0.18
C ALA A 269 -10.16 10.04 1.69
N HIS A 270 -10.57 9.09 2.53
CA HIS A 270 -10.45 9.15 3.98
C HIS A 270 -9.35 8.24 4.53
N LEU A 271 -8.47 7.70 3.69
CA LEU A 271 -7.44 6.77 4.12
C LEU A 271 -6.07 7.45 4.22
N VAL A 272 -5.44 7.28 5.38
CA VAL A 272 -4.04 7.69 5.62
C VAL A 272 -3.20 6.46 5.92
N LEU A 273 -2.10 6.29 5.20
CA LEU A 273 -1.15 5.19 5.36
C LEU A 273 0.21 5.73 5.78
N ALA A 274 0.72 5.31 6.93
CA ALA A 274 1.97 5.83 7.49
C ALA A 274 2.97 4.71 7.79
N ASP A 275 4.18 4.79 7.21
CA ASP A 275 5.26 3.82 7.42
C ASP A 275 4.89 2.35 7.11
N VAL A 276 3.97 2.14 6.17
CA VAL A 276 3.48 0.80 5.79
C VAL A 276 4.04 0.33 4.44
N ASP A 277 4.36 -0.95 4.31
CA ASP A 277 4.79 -1.56 3.05
C ASP A 277 3.59 -1.75 2.10
N LEU A 278 3.68 -1.16 0.90
CA LEU A 278 2.69 -1.25 -0.18
C LEU A 278 3.15 -2.12 -1.34
N SER A 279 4.30 -2.79 -1.23
CA SER A 279 4.91 -3.57 -2.32
C SER A 279 4.09 -4.74 -2.82
N ARG A 280 3.13 -5.21 -2.02
CA ARG A 280 2.17 -6.26 -2.42
C ARG A 280 0.72 -5.81 -2.29
N CYS A 281 0.48 -4.51 -2.19
CA CYS A 281 -0.86 -3.96 -2.05
C CYS A 281 -1.61 -4.03 -3.38
N ARG A 282 -2.85 -4.51 -3.34
CA ARG A 282 -3.79 -4.43 -4.47
C ARG A 282 -4.58 -3.12 -4.40
N PHE A 283 -4.42 -2.28 -5.40
CA PHE A 283 -5.14 -1.02 -5.63
C PHE A 283 -6.29 -1.15 -6.64
N ALA A 284 -6.30 -2.19 -7.47
CA ALA A 284 -7.35 -2.42 -8.46
C ALA A 284 -8.74 -2.48 -7.81
N GLY A 285 -9.64 -1.61 -8.25
CA GLY A 285 -10.99 -1.45 -7.71
C GLY A 285 -11.10 -0.51 -6.51
N ALA A 286 -10.01 0.13 -6.06
CA ALA A 286 -10.09 1.27 -5.14
C ALA A 286 -10.56 2.53 -5.90
N ILE A 287 -11.25 3.42 -5.21
CA ILE A 287 -11.71 4.71 -5.74
C ILE A 287 -11.02 5.87 -5.00
N HIS A 288 -10.93 7.03 -5.64
CA HIS A 288 -10.24 8.23 -5.13
C HIS A 288 -8.79 7.98 -4.68
N LEU A 289 -8.04 7.16 -5.42
CA LEU A 289 -6.62 6.91 -5.13
C LEU A 289 -5.76 8.17 -5.25
N ASP A 290 -6.25 9.20 -5.94
CA ASP A 290 -5.63 10.51 -6.00
C ASP A 290 -5.70 11.29 -4.67
N GLN A 291 -6.58 10.88 -3.76
CA GLN A 291 -6.73 11.48 -2.42
C GLN A 291 -6.10 10.63 -1.31
N LEU A 292 -5.52 9.46 -1.65
CA LEU A 292 -4.82 8.60 -0.70
C LEU A 292 -3.62 9.35 -0.10
N ARG A 293 -3.61 9.52 1.23
CA ARG A 293 -2.48 10.13 1.93
C ARG A 293 -1.47 9.09 2.35
N MET A 294 -0.23 9.29 1.96
CA MET A 294 0.90 8.45 2.34
C MET A 294 1.91 9.30 3.11
N GLU A 295 2.22 8.88 4.33
CA GLU A 295 3.14 9.56 5.23
C GLU A 295 4.33 8.64 5.56
N GLY A 296 5.51 9.23 5.74
CA GLY A 296 6.72 8.46 6.04
C GLY A 296 7.12 7.48 4.94
N ARG A 297 7.61 6.30 5.32
CA ARG A 297 8.18 5.33 4.37
C ARG A 297 7.13 4.31 3.89
N CYS A 298 6.51 4.60 2.74
CA CYS A 298 5.57 3.69 2.08
C CYS A 298 6.16 3.05 0.80
N PRO A 299 6.98 1.98 0.89
CA PRO A 299 7.63 1.39 -0.29
C PRO A 299 6.61 0.67 -1.18
N PHE A 300 6.74 0.87 -2.49
CA PHE A 300 6.01 0.13 -3.52
C PHE A 300 6.86 -1.02 -4.06
N ALA A 301 6.25 -1.87 -4.90
CA ALA A 301 6.99 -2.92 -5.57
C ALA A 301 8.00 -2.28 -6.53
N ALA A 302 9.12 -2.96 -6.74
CA ALA A 302 10.14 -2.53 -7.68
C ALA A 302 10.15 -3.43 -8.91
N VAL A 303 10.57 -2.86 -10.03
CA VAL A 303 10.92 -3.62 -11.22
C VAL A 303 12.11 -4.56 -10.91
N PRO A 304 12.08 -5.83 -11.36
CA PRO A 304 13.19 -6.75 -11.19
C PRO A 304 14.53 -6.18 -11.67
N SER A 305 15.53 -6.24 -10.79
CA SER A 305 16.86 -5.71 -11.04
C SER A 305 17.72 -6.69 -11.85
N GLY A 306 18.61 -6.17 -12.68
CA GLY A 306 19.58 -6.98 -13.44
C GLY A 306 19.23 -7.14 -14.91
N ILE A 307 20.07 -7.92 -15.60
CA ILE A 307 19.90 -8.24 -17.01
C ILE A 307 19.09 -9.53 -17.10
N HIS A 308 17.91 -9.44 -17.69
CA HIS A 308 17.00 -10.57 -17.90
C HIS A 308 17.09 -11.02 -19.36
N ARG A 309 16.75 -12.27 -19.65
CA ARG A 309 16.66 -12.76 -21.03
C ARG A 309 15.21 -12.79 -21.49
N ARG A 310 14.92 -12.17 -22.65
CA ARG A 310 13.66 -12.36 -23.38
C ARG A 310 13.99 -13.08 -24.69
N GLY A 311 13.89 -14.40 -24.70
CA GLY A 311 14.45 -15.24 -25.76
C GLY A 311 15.97 -15.11 -25.80
N LEU A 312 16.53 -14.79 -26.97
CA LEU A 312 17.97 -14.59 -27.18
C LEU A 312 18.50 -13.21 -26.75
N TRP A 313 17.61 -12.24 -26.50
CA TRP A 313 18.00 -10.85 -26.28
C TRP A 313 18.12 -10.51 -24.78
N PRO A 314 19.25 -9.91 -24.34
CA PRO A 314 19.35 -9.36 -23.00
C PRO A 314 18.49 -8.09 -22.90
N VAL A 315 17.62 -8.06 -21.90
CA VAL A 315 16.73 -6.94 -21.61
C VAL A 315 17.02 -6.45 -20.20
N ARG A 316 17.37 -5.16 -20.09
CA ARG A 316 17.49 -4.46 -18.81
C ARG A 316 16.29 -3.54 -18.64
N TRP A 317 15.53 -3.73 -17.57
CA TRP A 317 14.39 -2.88 -17.30
C TRP A 317 14.80 -1.60 -16.60
N THR A 318 13.96 -0.58 -16.83
CA THR A 318 14.07 0.70 -16.13
C THR A 318 13.77 0.48 -14.65
N PRO A 319 14.69 0.81 -13.73
CA PRO A 319 14.36 0.80 -12.30
C PRO A 319 13.30 1.88 -12.04
N ARG A 320 12.17 1.46 -11.46
CA ARG A 320 11.05 2.32 -11.05
C ARG A 320 10.17 1.60 -10.03
N ARG A 321 9.38 2.38 -9.28
CA ARG A 321 8.25 1.88 -8.49
C ARG A 321 7.13 1.40 -9.42
N ILE A 322 6.46 0.32 -9.02
CA ILE A 322 5.36 -0.31 -9.75
C ILE A 322 4.27 -0.82 -8.81
N LEU A 323 3.10 -1.02 -9.39
CA LEU A 323 1.97 -1.70 -8.76
C LEU A 323 2.24 -3.20 -8.63
N ALA A 324 1.74 -3.82 -7.56
CA ALA A 324 1.80 -5.26 -7.40
C ALA A 324 1.07 -5.98 -8.55
N GLU A 325 -0.03 -5.39 -9.03
CA GLU A 325 -0.80 -5.89 -10.15
C GLU A 325 -0.06 -5.84 -11.48
N GLU A 326 0.86 -4.88 -11.67
CA GLU A 326 1.72 -4.91 -12.86
C GLU A 326 2.62 -6.15 -12.83
N GLN A 327 3.18 -6.52 -11.67
CA GLN A 327 3.98 -7.75 -11.55
C GLN A 327 3.15 -8.98 -11.94
N HIS A 328 1.92 -9.05 -11.43
CA HIS A 328 0.98 -10.13 -11.75
C HIS A 328 0.66 -10.18 -13.25
N TRP A 329 0.34 -9.05 -13.88
CA TRP A 329 0.07 -8.96 -15.31
C TRP A 329 1.28 -9.35 -16.17
N ARG A 330 2.48 -8.90 -15.76
CA ARG A 330 3.73 -9.22 -16.46
C ARG A 330 4.04 -10.71 -16.45
N THR A 331 3.79 -11.41 -15.34
CA THR A 331 3.97 -12.88 -15.28
C THR A 331 3.06 -13.64 -16.25
N HIS A 332 1.83 -13.14 -16.47
CA HIS A 332 0.86 -13.78 -17.35
C HIS A 332 1.14 -13.52 -18.82
N THR A 333 1.67 -12.34 -19.16
CA THR A 333 1.89 -11.92 -20.56
C THR A 333 3.31 -12.15 -21.06
N THR A 334 4.28 -12.20 -20.16
CA THR A 334 5.70 -12.33 -20.48
C THR A 334 6.30 -13.38 -19.56
N SER A 335 6.95 -14.42 -20.10
CA SER A 335 7.64 -15.47 -19.32
C SER A 335 8.91 -14.97 -18.62
N ALA A 336 8.95 -13.71 -18.18
CA ALA A 336 10.16 -13.08 -17.70
C ALA A 336 10.41 -13.48 -16.24
N ALA A 337 11.52 -14.16 -16.02
CA ALA A 337 12.08 -14.44 -14.70
C ALA A 337 12.17 -13.14 -13.87
N GLY A 338 11.93 -13.25 -12.56
CA GLY A 338 12.06 -12.15 -11.60
C GLY A 338 10.75 -11.43 -11.24
N TRP A 339 9.65 -11.61 -11.98
CA TRP A 339 8.34 -11.09 -11.58
C TRP A 339 7.64 -11.98 -10.55
N THR A 340 6.90 -11.36 -9.63
CA THR A 340 6.09 -12.09 -8.64
C THR A 340 4.74 -12.49 -9.26
N PRO A 341 4.35 -13.77 -9.24
CA PRO A 341 3.04 -14.21 -9.74
C PRO A 341 1.91 -13.83 -8.79
N SER A 342 0.70 -13.66 -9.36
CA SER A 342 -0.51 -13.53 -8.55
C SER A 342 -0.78 -14.82 -7.79
N GLN A 343 -1.17 -14.71 -6.51
CA GLN A 343 -1.64 -15.85 -5.74
C GLN A 343 -3.11 -16.21 -6.04
N SER A 344 -3.89 -15.28 -6.63
CA SER A 344 -5.32 -15.49 -6.92
C SER A 344 -5.90 -14.43 -7.85
N GLY A 345 -6.77 -14.85 -8.78
CA GLY A 345 -7.50 -13.99 -9.71
C GLY A 345 -6.74 -13.60 -10.97
N GLU A 346 -7.49 -13.27 -12.02
CA GLU A 346 -6.95 -12.75 -13.27
C GLU A 346 -6.38 -11.34 -13.05
N PRO A 347 -5.14 -11.07 -13.51
CA PRO A 347 -4.54 -9.75 -13.32
C PRO A 347 -5.26 -8.69 -14.17
N PRO A 348 -5.39 -7.46 -13.67
CA PRO A 348 -5.99 -6.38 -14.45
C PRO A 348 -5.18 -6.08 -15.72
N GLU A 349 -5.88 -5.81 -16.80
CA GLU A 349 -5.27 -5.44 -18.08
C GLU A 349 -4.64 -4.03 -18.03
N PRO A 350 -3.74 -3.68 -18.97
CA PRO A 350 -3.11 -2.36 -19.03
C PRO A 350 -4.12 -1.19 -19.09
N ALA A 351 -5.29 -1.41 -19.71
CA ALA A 351 -6.38 -0.43 -19.75
C ALA A 351 -6.90 -0.06 -18.36
N ALA A 352 -6.96 -1.03 -17.43
CA ALA A 352 -7.37 -0.82 -16.04
C ALA A 352 -6.22 -0.30 -15.16
N LEU A 353 -4.97 -0.66 -15.47
CA LEU A 353 -3.79 -0.21 -14.72
C LEU A 353 -3.43 1.27 -14.98
N ALA A 354 -3.61 1.77 -16.21
CA ALA A 354 -3.23 3.15 -16.54
C ALA A 354 -3.96 4.20 -15.69
N PRO A 355 -5.29 4.13 -15.46
CA PRO A 355 -5.99 5.03 -14.54
C PRO A 355 -5.49 4.97 -13.10
N ILE A 356 -5.08 3.80 -12.61
CA ILE A 356 -4.54 3.62 -11.25
C ILE A 356 -3.20 4.33 -11.13
N TYR A 357 -2.30 4.13 -12.10
CA TYR A 357 -1.04 4.87 -12.19
C TYR A 357 -1.26 6.38 -12.22
N ARG A 358 -2.25 6.85 -13.00
CA ARG A 358 -2.58 8.27 -13.11
C ARG A 358 -3.08 8.87 -11.79
N GLN A 359 -3.96 8.16 -11.08
CA GLN A 359 -4.49 8.61 -9.79
C GLN A 359 -3.38 8.67 -8.73
N LEU A 360 -2.56 7.62 -8.63
CA LEU A 360 -1.44 7.62 -7.69
C LEU A 360 -0.40 8.68 -8.05
N ARG A 361 -0.09 8.89 -9.34
CA ARG A 361 0.77 10.01 -9.75
C ARG A 361 0.24 11.33 -9.19
N LYS A 362 -1.07 11.60 -9.34
CA LYS A 362 -1.70 12.82 -8.81
C LYS A 362 -1.56 12.91 -7.28
N ALA A 363 -1.78 11.83 -6.54
CA ALA A 363 -1.57 11.81 -5.09
C ALA A 363 -0.13 12.18 -4.68
N PHE A 364 0.86 11.72 -5.45
CA PHE A 364 2.28 12.05 -5.23
C PHE A 364 2.63 13.50 -5.65
N GLU A 365 2.02 14.01 -6.72
CA GLU A 365 2.14 15.43 -7.13
C GLU A 365 1.54 16.35 -6.06
N ASP A 366 0.36 16.01 -5.53
CA ASP A 366 -0.34 16.76 -4.47
C ASP A 366 0.46 16.74 -3.15
N SER A 367 1.21 15.67 -2.87
CA SER A 367 2.11 15.58 -1.71
C SER A 367 3.50 16.18 -1.95
N LYS A 368 3.76 16.74 -3.14
CA LYS A 368 5.06 17.29 -3.59
C LYS A 368 6.20 16.27 -3.67
N ASP A 369 5.91 14.97 -3.74
CA ASP A 369 6.89 13.91 -4.04
C ASP A 369 7.03 13.75 -5.58
N GLU A 370 7.72 14.72 -6.18
CA GLU A 370 8.05 14.76 -7.62
C GLU A 370 8.84 13.51 -8.11
N PRO A 371 9.85 12.97 -7.38
CA PRO A 371 10.50 11.71 -7.75
C PRO A 371 9.54 10.54 -7.83
N GLY A 372 8.67 10.39 -6.82
CA GLY A 372 7.67 9.33 -6.78
C GLY A 372 6.66 9.46 -7.92
N ALA A 373 6.13 10.66 -8.13
CA ALA A 373 5.20 10.96 -9.22
C ALA A 373 5.75 10.56 -10.60
N ALA A 374 7.04 10.81 -10.85
CA ALA A 374 7.66 10.48 -12.12
C ALA A 374 7.74 8.96 -12.40
N ASP A 375 7.91 8.13 -11.36
CA ASP A 375 7.87 6.67 -11.52
C ASP A 375 6.47 6.17 -11.92
N PHE A 376 5.42 6.76 -11.32
CA PHE A 376 4.03 6.44 -11.68
C PHE A 376 3.65 7.00 -13.06
N TYR A 377 4.15 8.18 -13.44
CA TYR A 377 4.00 8.71 -14.79
C TYR A 377 4.59 7.78 -15.85
N TYR A 378 5.80 7.28 -15.62
CA TYR A 378 6.42 6.32 -16.52
C TYR A 378 5.57 5.05 -16.65
N GLY A 379 5.00 4.58 -15.54
CA GLY A 379 4.08 3.44 -15.51
C GLY A 379 2.80 3.67 -16.30
N GLU A 380 2.16 4.84 -16.13
CA GLU A 380 0.97 5.23 -16.89
C GLU A 380 1.24 5.18 -18.39
N MET A 381 2.31 5.84 -18.86
CA MET A 381 2.67 5.88 -20.28
C MET A 381 3.02 4.50 -20.83
N GLU A 382 3.69 3.67 -20.03
CA GLU A 382 3.99 2.29 -20.42
C GLU A 382 2.73 1.44 -20.56
N MET A 383 1.76 1.57 -19.64
CA MET A 383 0.48 0.87 -19.74
C MET A 383 -0.34 1.34 -20.94
N ARG A 384 -0.39 2.66 -21.23
CA ARG A 384 -1.05 3.20 -22.44
C ARG A 384 -0.43 2.69 -23.74
N ARG A 385 0.90 2.57 -23.80
CA ARG A 385 1.61 2.02 -24.96
C ARG A 385 1.31 0.54 -25.19
N LEU A 386 1.14 -0.21 -24.10
CA LEU A 386 0.88 -1.66 -24.10
C LEU A 386 -0.60 -2.01 -24.24
N ASN A 387 -1.50 -1.05 -23.96
CA ASN A 387 -2.92 -1.20 -24.15
C ASN A 387 -3.25 -1.46 -25.63
N ARG A 388 -4.09 -2.47 -25.89
CA ARG A 388 -4.49 -2.84 -27.25
C ARG A 388 -5.59 -1.95 -27.80
N ASP A 389 -6.38 -1.33 -26.92
CA ASP A 389 -7.51 -0.48 -27.29
C ASP A 389 -7.08 0.94 -27.68
N THR A 390 -5.84 1.33 -27.34
CA THR A 390 -5.31 2.64 -27.71
C THR A 390 -5.06 2.72 -29.23
N PRO A 391 -5.49 3.80 -29.91
CA PRO A 391 -5.27 3.97 -31.34
C PRO A 391 -3.82 3.76 -31.77
N ARG A 392 -3.60 3.12 -32.93
CA ARG A 392 -2.25 2.78 -33.40
C ARG A 392 -1.34 4.00 -33.54
N ALA A 393 -1.87 5.14 -33.98
CA ALA A 393 -1.12 6.40 -34.12
C ALA A 393 -0.64 6.91 -32.75
N GLU A 394 -1.49 6.88 -31.73
CA GLU A 394 -1.12 7.28 -30.37
C GLU A 394 -0.08 6.31 -29.77
N ARG A 395 -0.23 5.00 -29.99
CA ARG A 395 0.77 4.02 -29.57
C ARG A 395 2.12 4.22 -30.26
N ALA A 396 2.13 4.56 -31.55
CA ALA A 396 3.34 4.88 -32.29
C ALA A 396 4.01 6.15 -31.74
N LEU A 397 3.23 7.19 -31.45
CA LEU A 397 3.71 8.42 -30.79
C LEU A 397 4.34 8.12 -29.43
N LEU A 398 3.66 7.34 -28.58
CA LEU A 398 4.18 6.93 -27.27
C LEU A 398 5.45 6.08 -27.40
N ALA A 399 5.53 5.21 -28.41
CA ALA A 399 6.73 4.43 -28.69
C ALA A 399 7.91 5.33 -29.11
N ALA A 400 7.68 6.32 -29.99
CA ALA A 400 8.67 7.29 -30.40
C ALA A 400 9.15 8.15 -29.21
N TYR A 401 8.21 8.64 -28.38
CA TYR A 401 8.51 9.43 -27.19
C TYR A 401 9.32 8.64 -26.15
N TRP A 402 9.00 7.35 -25.96
CA TRP A 402 9.78 6.43 -25.13
C TRP A 402 11.21 6.22 -25.67
N ALA A 403 11.33 6.00 -26.98
CA ALA A 403 12.62 5.77 -27.62
C ALA A 403 13.52 7.01 -27.51
N ALA A 404 12.96 8.19 -27.78
CA ALA A 404 13.70 9.45 -27.79
C ALA A 404 14.16 9.91 -26.40
N SER A 405 13.29 9.83 -25.39
CA SER A 405 13.57 10.47 -24.08
C SER A 405 13.17 9.64 -22.87
N GLY A 406 12.67 8.41 -23.07
CA GLY A 406 12.11 7.61 -21.97
C GLY A 406 10.92 8.30 -21.30
N TYR A 407 10.03 8.88 -22.11
CA TYR A 407 8.92 9.73 -21.68
C TYR A 407 9.36 11.02 -20.98
N GLY A 408 10.40 11.69 -21.50
CA GLY A 408 10.89 12.95 -20.95
C GLY A 408 11.60 12.84 -19.61
N LEU A 409 11.87 11.62 -19.12
CA LEU A 409 12.50 11.39 -17.81
C LEU A 409 13.98 11.01 -17.89
N ARG A 410 14.53 10.82 -19.10
CA ARG A 410 15.91 10.35 -19.29
C ARG A 410 16.72 11.25 -20.22
N ALA A 411 17.44 12.19 -19.60
CA ALA A 411 18.32 13.12 -20.31
C ALA A 411 19.39 12.40 -21.15
N SER A 412 19.96 11.29 -20.64
CA SER A 412 20.99 10.54 -21.37
C SER A 412 20.50 9.92 -22.68
N ARG A 413 19.22 9.51 -22.76
CA ARG A 413 18.64 9.01 -24.01
C ARG A 413 18.43 10.14 -25.01
N ALA A 414 17.90 11.27 -24.54
CA ALA A 414 17.67 12.44 -25.39
C ALA A 414 19.00 13.02 -25.91
N MET A 415 20.02 13.15 -25.06
CA MET A 415 21.37 13.57 -25.46
C MET A 415 22.03 12.58 -26.41
N GLY A 416 21.89 11.27 -26.15
CA GLY A 416 22.42 10.24 -27.05
C GLY A 416 21.76 10.30 -28.42
N LEU A 417 20.44 10.45 -28.48
CA LEU A 417 19.71 10.60 -29.74
C LEU A 417 20.06 11.91 -30.45
N LEU A 418 20.24 13.01 -29.70
CA LEU A 418 20.71 14.27 -30.26
C LEU A 418 22.10 14.12 -30.89
N LEU A 419 23.06 13.49 -30.20
CA LEU A 419 24.39 13.23 -30.73
C LEU A 419 24.36 12.34 -31.98
N VAL A 420 23.55 11.28 -31.98
CA VAL A 420 23.38 10.43 -33.16
C VAL A 420 22.75 11.21 -34.32
N SER A 421 21.72 12.03 -34.03
CA SER A 421 21.10 12.91 -35.03
C SER A 421 22.12 13.86 -35.63
N MET A 422 22.82 14.63 -34.81
CA MET A 422 23.85 15.59 -35.26
C MET A 422 24.95 14.90 -36.07
N THR A 423 25.43 13.73 -35.63
CA THR A 423 26.46 12.96 -36.35
C THR A 423 25.94 12.51 -37.72
N THR A 424 24.67 12.09 -37.78
CA THR A 424 24.03 11.69 -39.03
C THR A 424 23.84 12.90 -39.95
N THR A 425 23.37 14.03 -39.43
CA THR A 425 23.22 15.28 -40.19
C THR A 425 24.55 15.75 -40.76
N VAL A 426 25.63 15.74 -39.96
CA VAL A 426 27.00 16.05 -40.41
C VAL A 426 27.40 15.12 -41.56
N LEU A 427 27.23 13.81 -41.40
CA LEU A 427 27.62 12.83 -42.41
C LEU A 427 26.83 12.99 -43.72
N VAL A 428 25.51 13.19 -43.64
CA VAL A 428 24.66 13.43 -44.82
C VAL A 428 25.03 14.78 -45.47
N MET A 429 25.33 15.83 -44.69
CA MET A 429 25.81 17.11 -45.23
C MET A 429 27.15 16.98 -45.95
N MET A 430 28.10 16.22 -45.41
CA MET A 430 29.38 15.97 -46.08
C MET A 430 29.20 15.27 -47.43
N LEU A 431 28.28 14.30 -47.50
CA LEU A 431 28.07 13.50 -48.71
C LEU A 431 27.30 14.24 -49.82
N TRP A 432 26.29 15.03 -49.44
CA TRP A 432 25.34 15.60 -50.39
C TRP A 432 24.97 17.07 -50.17
N GLY A 433 25.17 17.61 -48.97
CA GLY A 433 24.63 18.92 -48.60
C GLY A 433 25.51 20.11 -48.90
N LEU A 434 26.83 19.94 -48.82
CA LEU A 434 27.79 20.99 -49.20
C LEU A 434 28.07 20.94 -50.71
N PRO A 435 28.15 22.10 -51.39
CA PRO A 435 28.46 22.16 -52.81
C PRO A 435 29.87 21.63 -53.09
N LYS A 436 30.15 21.35 -54.38
CA LYS A 436 31.45 20.86 -54.82
C LYS A 436 32.58 21.87 -54.55
N ASP A 437 32.30 23.14 -54.86
CA ASP A 437 33.17 24.29 -54.65
C ASP A 437 32.33 25.41 -54.01
N ASP A 438 32.96 26.30 -53.23
CA ASP A 438 32.27 27.48 -52.69
C ASP A 438 31.93 28.43 -53.85
N PRO A 439 30.65 28.79 -54.06
CA PRO A 439 30.26 29.70 -55.14
C PRO A 439 30.94 31.06 -54.95
N LYS A 440 31.73 31.47 -55.94
CA LYS A 440 32.40 32.78 -55.90
C LYS A 440 31.54 33.81 -56.63
N PRO A 441 31.28 34.99 -56.05
CA PRO A 441 30.53 36.03 -56.74
C PRO A 441 31.33 36.53 -57.94
N GLU A 442 30.74 36.45 -59.13
CA GLU A 442 31.31 36.96 -60.36
C GLU A 442 30.70 38.32 -60.67
N SER A 443 31.55 39.35 -60.83
CA SER A 443 31.09 40.70 -61.19
C SER A 443 31.31 40.94 -62.67
N THR A 444 30.22 40.92 -63.44
CA THR A 444 30.25 41.27 -64.86
C THR A 444 29.90 42.76 -65.00
N GLY A 445 30.77 43.51 -65.67
CA GLY A 445 30.59 44.95 -65.89
C GLY A 445 30.27 45.23 -67.36
N THR A 446 29.11 45.82 -67.64
CA THR A 446 28.80 46.34 -68.98
C THR A 446 29.04 47.85 -69.01
N LEU A 447 29.86 48.30 -69.95
CA LEU A 447 30.25 49.71 -70.14
C LEU A 447 29.44 50.29 -71.31
N ASN A 448 28.50 51.19 -71.01
CA ASN A 448 27.70 51.90 -72.00
C ASN A 448 27.93 53.41 -71.87
N GLY A 449 28.88 53.95 -72.63
CA GLY A 449 29.28 55.36 -72.56
C GLY A 449 29.85 55.72 -71.16
N PRO A 450 29.40 56.80 -70.49
CA PRO A 450 29.88 57.18 -69.16
C PRO A 450 29.28 56.37 -68.00
N ARG A 451 28.42 55.37 -68.26
CA ARG A 451 27.76 54.56 -67.24
C ARG A 451 28.35 53.16 -67.16
N ILE A 452 28.90 52.81 -65.99
CA ILE A 452 29.32 51.46 -65.65
C ILE A 452 28.18 50.80 -64.88
N THR A 453 27.62 49.73 -65.42
CA THR A 453 26.67 48.87 -64.68
C THR A 453 27.41 47.59 -64.30
N ILE A 454 27.61 47.38 -63.00
CA ILE A 454 28.23 46.19 -62.44
C ILE A 454 27.10 45.28 -61.97
N THR A 455 26.94 44.13 -62.60
CA THR A 455 26.06 43.06 -62.16
C THR A 455 26.90 42.00 -61.48
N THR A 456 26.80 41.91 -60.15
CA THR A 456 27.39 40.82 -59.37
C THR A 456 26.38 39.69 -59.28
N ASP A 457 26.72 38.54 -59.84
CA ASP A 457 25.89 37.33 -59.82
C ASP A 457 26.67 36.19 -59.15
N THR A 458 25.98 35.37 -58.36
CA THR A 458 26.60 34.25 -57.65
C THR A 458 26.04 32.96 -58.22
N PRO A 459 26.87 32.07 -58.80
CA PRO A 459 26.36 30.86 -59.46
C PRO A 459 25.72 29.90 -58.46
N ASP A 460 24.71 29.15 -58.90
CA ASP A 460 24.00 28.21 -58.04
C ASP A 460 24.93 27.09 -57.53
N PRO A 461 24.79 26.68 -56.25
CA PRO A 461 25.60 25.63 -55.65
C PRO A 461 25.36 24.27 -56.34
N VAL A 462 26.43 23.69 -56.90
CA VAL A 462 26.40 22.41 -57.63
C VAL A 462 26.67 21.22 -56.70
N ASN A 463 25.93 20.13 -56.90
CA ASN A 463 26.11 18.90 -56.12
C ASN A 463 27.53 18.32 -56.24
N PRO A 464 28.07 17.73 -55.17
CA PRO A 464 29.37 17.08 -55.20
C PRO A 464 29.36 15.82 -56.09
N ASP A 465 30.41 15.65 -56.90
CA ASP A 465 30.62 14.52 -57.80
C ASP A 465 31.75 13.60 -57.33
N GLY A 466 31.79 12.35 -57.83
CA GLY A 466 32.85 11.39 -57.53
C GLY A 466 32.60 10.45 -56.34
N PRO A 467 33.56 9.56 -56.00
CA PRO A 467 33.38 8.47 -55.03
C PRO A 467 33.07 8.96 -53.61
N LEU A 468 32.12 8.32 -52.91
CA LEU A 468 31.65 8.73 -51.57
C LEU A 468 32.78 8.89 -50.54
N LEU A 469 33.78 8.00 -50.56
CA LEU A 469 34.92 8.05 -49.65
C LEU A 469 35.79 9.31 -49.82
N LYS A 470 35.87 9.87 -51.04
CA LYS A 470 36.61 11.12 -51.29
C LYS A 470 35.86 12.37 -50.82
N ARG A 471 34.56 12.25 -50.56
CA ARG A 471 33.72 13.33 -50.02
C ARG A 471 33.85 13.46 -48.50
N LEU A 472 34.43 12.46 -47.84
CA LEU A 472 34.73 12.47 -46.40
C LEU A 472 36.09 13.14 -46.16
N SER A 473 36.16 14.46 -46.37
CA SER A 473 37.36 15.27 -46.11
C SER A 473 37.24 16.10 -44.83
N THR A 474 38.37 16.45 -44.22
CA THR A 474 38.41 17.29 -43.01
C THR A 474 37.78 18.67 -43.24
N ASP A 475 37.98 19.26 -44.42
CA ASP A 475 37.42 20.56 -44.79
C ASP A 475 35.87 20.54 -44.84
N ARG A 476 35.30 19.50 -45.47
CA ARG A 476 33.83 19.32 -45.50
C ARG A 476 33.28 18.98 -44.12
N PHE A 477 34.05 18.30 -43.27
CA PHE A 477 33.65 18.01 -41.89
C PHE A 477 33.53 19.30 -41.08
N GLU A 478 34.50 20.20 -41.16
CA GLU A 478 34.47 21.48 -40.44
C GLU A 478 33.28 22.35 -40.87
N LYS A 479 33.08 22.50 -42.18
CA LYS A 479 31.93 23.26 -42.73
C LYS A 479 30.59 22.64 -42.32
N SER A 480 30.44 21.32 -42.46
CA SER A 480 29.19 20.63 -42.09
C SER A 480 28.92 20.67 -40.58
N LEU A 481 29.96 20.54 -39.75
CA LEU A 481 29.84 20.68 -38.29
C LEU A 481 29.39 22.10 -37.92
N GLN A 482 29.95 23.12 -38.56
CA GLN A 482 29.56 24.51 -38.35
C GLN A 482 28.09 24.75 -38.75
N VAL A 483 27.64 24.20 -39.89
CA VAL A 483 26.22 24.25 -40.31
C VAL A 483 25.33 23.59 -39.27
N VAL A 484 25.67 22.38 -38.81
CA VAL A 484 24.85 21.63 -37.85
C VAL A 484 24.78 22.36 -36.51
N ILE A 485 25.91 22.74 -35.90
CA ILE A 485 25.93 23.49 -34.63
C ILE A 485 25.14 24.80 -34.75
N ASN A 486 25.35 25.54 -35.84
CA ASN A 486 24.62 26.77 -36.08
C ASN A 486 23.14 26.52 -36.32
N SER A 487 22.72 25.40 -36.90
CA SER A 487 21.30 25.08 -37.09
C SER A 487 20.58 24.72 -35.79
N VAL A 488 21.31 24.13 -34.82
CA VAL A 488 20.76 23.78 -33.49
C VAL A 488 20.62 25.01 -32.59
N VAL A 489 21.61 25.91 -32.64
CA VAL A 489 21.73 27.02 -31.68
C VAL A 489 21.32 28.38 -32.29
N PHE A 490 21.53 28.58 -33.59
CA PHE A 490 21.38 29.85 -34.30
C PHE A 490 20.44 29.75 -35.52
N ARG A 491 20.06 30.90 -36.09
CA ARG A 491 19.04 30.98 -37.17
C ARG A 491 19.56 30.74 -38.59
N SER A 492 20.87 30.88 -38.83
CA SER A 492 21.48 30.68 -40.16
C SER A 492 22.94 30.26 -40.07
N SER A 493 23.31 29.27 -40.88
CA SER A 493 24.70 28.81 -41.01
C SER A 493 25.58 29.74 -41.85
N GLY A 494 24.99 30.59 -42.70
CA GLY A 494 25.72 31.50 -43.60
C GLY A 494 26.53 30.79 -44.69
N GLN A 495 26.26 29.51 -44.92
CA GLN A 495 26.93 28.66 -45.89
C GLN A 495 26.01 28.43 -47.10
N ASP A 496 26.58 28.41 -48.29
CA ASP A 496 25.85 28.04 -49.50
C ASP A 496 25.63 26.52 -49.51
N LEU A 497 24.37 26.11 -49.61
CA LEU A 497 23.96 24.71 -49.53
C LEU A 497 23.35 24.27 -50.86
N THR A 498 23.58 23.01 -51.22
CA THR A 498 22.85 22.38 -52.32
C THR A 498 21.36 22.27 -51.95
N THR A 499 20.48 22.05 -52.93
CA THR A 499 19.05 21.81 -52.65
C THR A 499 18.84 20.68 -51.63
N GLY A 500 19.64 19.61 -51.72
CA GLY A 500 19.64 18.53 -50.73
C GLY A 500 20.10 19.01 -49.35
N GLY A 501 21.17 19.81 -49.31
CA GLY A 501 21.67 20.46 -48.09
C GLY A 501 20.63 21.35 -47.41
N THR A 502 19.88 22.13 -48.17
CA THR A 502 18.81 22.97 -47.64
C THR A 502 17.73 22.15 -46.95
N TYR A 503 17.27 21.04 -47.54
CA TYR A 503 16.28 20.16 -46.91
C TYR A 503 16.83 19.46 -45.66
N ILE A 504 18.11 19.08 -45.66
CA ILE A 504 18.77 18.48 -44.50
C ILE A 504 18.84 19.49 -43.35
N GLU A 505 19.25 20.72 -43.63
CA GLU A 505 19.29 21.81 -42.63
C GLU A 505 17.88 22.15 -42.11
N MET A 506 16.86 22.19 -42.98
CA MET A 506 15.48 22.39 -42.55
C MET A 506 15.01 21.27 -41.59
N GLY A 507 15.38 20.02 -41.88
CA GLY A 507 15.07 18.88 -41.01
C GLY A 507 15.78 18.97 -39.65
N SER A 508 17.06 19.31 -39.62
CA SER A 508 17.85 19.44 -38.39
C SER A 508 17.31 20.56 -37.49
N ARG A 509 16.91 21.69 -38.08
CA ARG A 509 16.32 22.84 -37.37
C ARG A 509 15.02 22.53 -36.63
N LEU A 510 14.33 21.44 -36.96
CA LEU A 510 13.15 20.98 -36.24
C LEU A 510 13.49 19.86 -35.24
N ALA A 511 14.23 18.85 -35.70
CA ALA A 511 14.48 17.65 -34.91
C ALA A 511 15.46 17.88 -33.76
N GLU A 512 16.57 18.57 -34.01
CA GLU A 512 17.67 18.69 -33.04
C GLU A 512 17.31 19.63 -31.87
N PRO A 513 16.69 20.82 -32.08
CA PRO A 513 16.16 21.63 -30.98
C PRO A 513 15.07 20.93 -30.16
N ALA A 514 14.22 20.12 -30.79
CA ALA A 514 13.20 19.34 -30.07
C ALA A 514 13.84 18.31 -29.13
N LEU A 515 14.88 17.60 -29.59
CA LEU A 515 15.65 16.65 -28.77
C LEU A 515 16.40 17.36 -27.64
N LEU A 516 16.99 18.53 -27.90
CA LEU A 516 17.61 19.36 -26.88
C LEU A 516 16.58 19.79 -25.83
N GLY A 517 15.40 20.24 -26.25
CA GLY A 517 14.29 20.59 -25.35
C GLY A 517 13.87 19.41 -24.46
N LEU A 518 13.77 18.21 -25.03
CA LEU A 518 13.49 16.97 -24.26
C LEU A 518 14.61 16.65 -23.26
N ALA A 519 15.87 16.87 -23.63
CA ALA A 519 17.01 16.67 -22.72
C ALA A 519 16.96 17.65 -21.54
N VAL A 520 16.73 18.95 -21.81
CA VAL A 520 16.60 19.99 -20.78
C VAL A 520 15.44 19.69 -19.84
N LEU A 521 14.28 19.29 -20.38
CA LEU A 521 13.11 18.92 -19.58
C LEU A 521 13.40 17.73 -18.66
N ALA A 522 14.11 16.72 -19.17
CA ALA A 522 14.52 15.57 -18.37
C ALA A 522 15.55 15.91 -17.28
N VAL A 523 16.48 16.84 -17.55
CA VAL A 523 17.43 17.34 -16.54
C VAL A 523 16.69 18.12 -15.45
N ARG A 524 15.79 19.03 -15.83
CA ARG A 524 14.95 19.79 -14.87
C ARG A 524 14.14 18.83 -13.99
N GLY A 525 13.54 17.81 -14.60
CA GLY A 525 12.80 16.77 -13.88
C GLY A 525 13.66 15.87 -13.01
N ARG A 526 15.00 15.93 -13.09
CA ARG A 526 15.94 15.24 -12.20
C ARG A 526 16.46 16.16 -11.09
N LEU A 527 16.62 17.45 -11.36
CA LEU A 527 17.04 18.45 -10.36
C LEU A 527 15.94 18.80 -9.35
N LYS A 528 14.67 18.65 -9.75
CA LYS A 528 13.52 18.76 -8.84
C LYS A 528 13.34 17.55 -7.90
N ARG A 529 14.08 16.45 -8.13
CA ARG A 529 13.96 15.20 -7.36
C ARG A 529 14.82 15.18 -6.10
#